data_AF-A0A4Q4WHG5-F1
#
_entry.id   AF-A0A4Q4WHG5-F1
#
_cell.length_a   1.000
_cell.length_b   1.000
_cell.length_c   1.000
_cell.angle_alpha   90.00
_cell.angle_beta   90.00
_cell.angle_gamma   90.00
#
_symmetry.space_group_name_H-M   'P 1'
#
loop_
_entity.id
_entity.type
_entity.pdbx_description
1 polymer ?
#
loop_
_entity_poly.entity_id
_entity_poly.type
_entity_poly.pdbx_seq_one_letter_code
_entity_poly.pdbx_strand_id
1 'polypeptide(L)'
;MTSIATFGILALTGLANGHGYLTVPKSRIRLGFEAGTDTCPECTIQEPVSPWPDLDAAAVGRNGPCGYNARVSVDYNQPGASWGHEPVVTYTAGEVVEVQWCVDHNGDHGGMFAYRVCQNQELVDKFLDPEYLPTNEEKQAAEDCFEEGLLDCNDVEGQACDYSPDCNEGEACWRNDWFTCNAFQSDSNRGCQGVDGSEFGSCATTIAGGYTVTKRIKIPEYVSNHTLLSFRWNSFQTAQIYVNCADIRITL
;
A
#
# COMPACT_ATOMS: atom_id res chain seq x y z
N MET A 1 6.57 1.22 -58.36
CA MET A 1 7.17 0.93 -57.04
C MET A 1 6.56 1.90 -56.07
N THR A 2 5.59 1.44 -55.29
CA THR A 2 4.80 2.25 -54.37
C THR A 2 5.41 2.09 -52.99
N SER A 3 6.13 3.11 -52.50
CA SER A 3 6.62 3.13 -51.12
C SER A 3 5.44 3.39 -50.19
N ILE A 4 5.09 2.40 -49.37
CA ILE A 4 4.18 2.58 -48.24
C ILE A 4 5.02 3.09 -47.07
N ALA A 5 4.78 4.34 -46.68
CA ALA A 5 5.35 4.93 -45.48
C ALA A 5 4.66 4.32 -44.24
N THR A 6 5.42 3.62 -43.41
CA THR A 6 4.95 3.13 -42.10
C THR A 6 4.99 4.29 -41.11
N PHE A 7 3.82 4.88 -40.82
CA PHE A 7 3.65 5.77 -39.67
C PHE A 7 3.64 4.92 -38.40
N GLY A 8 4.71 5.00 -37.61
CA GLY A 8 4.73 4.47 -36.25
C GLY A 8 3.80 5.30 -35.38
N ILE A 9 2.72 4.70 -34.90
CA ILE A 9 1.86 5.29 -33.87
C ILE A 9 2.63 5.17 -32.55
N LEU A 10 3.21 6.28 -32.07
CA LEU A 10 3.58 6.41 -30.66
C LEU A 10 2.27 6.44 -29.86
N ALA A 11 1.92 5.33 -29.22
CA ALA A 11 0.90 5.32 -28.19
C ALA A 11 1.47 6.04 -26.97
N LEU A 12 1.22 7.35 -26.88
CA LEU A 12 1.37 8.11 -25.65
C LEU A 12 0.18 7.73 -24.76
N THR A 13 0.24 6.56 -24.12
CA THR A 13 -0.73 6.19 -23.08
C THR A 13 -0.57 7.21 -21.95
N GLY A 14 -1.59 8.05 -21.77
CA GLY A 14 -1.67 8.94 -20.62
C GLY A 14 -1.48 8.11 -19.36
N LEU A 15 -0.44 8.42 -18.60
CA LEU A 15 -0.14 7.83 -17.31
C LEU A 15 -1.26 8.28 -16.36
N ALA A 16 -2.37 7.54 -16.35
CA ALA A 16 -3.29 7.58 -15.23
C ALA A 16 -2.51 6.92 -14.09
N ASN A 17 -1.87 7.74 -13.26
CA ASN A 17 -1.24 7.24 -12.05
C ASN A 17 -2.35 6.91 -11.06
N GLY A 18 -2.19 5.80 -10.36
CA GLY A 18 -3.07 5.42 -9.27
C GLY A 18 -2.71 6.25 -8.09
N HIS A 19 -3.63 6.33 -7.15
CA HIS A 19 -3.44 7.25 -6.06
C HIS A 19 -4.17 6.72 -4.85
N GLY A 20 -3.42 6.31 -3.85
CA GLY A 20 -3.98 5.89 -2.58
C GLY A 20 -2.95 5.76 -1.48
N TYR A 21 -3.41 5.79 -0.24
CA TYR A 21 -2.55 5.64 0.93
C TYR A 21 -3.29 5.16 2.19
N LEU A 22 -2.57 4.52 3.11
CA LEU A 22 -3.05 4.03 4.40
C LEU A 22 -3.52 5.17 5.31
N THR A 23 -4.75 5.09 5.82
CA THR A 23 -5.34 6.10 6.71
C THR A 23 -5.61 5.60 8.12
N VAL A 24 -5.95 4.32 8.31
CA VAL A 24 -6.17 3.70 9.62
C VAL A 24 -5.35 2.40 9.73
N PRO A 25 -4.44 2.28 10.72
CA PRO A 25 -3.97 3.36 11.60
C PRO A 25 -3.29 4.50 10.82
N LYS A 26 -3.07 5.65 11.47
CA LYS A 26 -2.46 6.80 10.79
C LYS A 26 -1.06 6.44 10.29
N SER A 27 -0.91 6.36 8.97
CA SER A 27 0.39 6.13 8.34
C SER A 27 1.31 7.34 8.49
N ARG A 28 2.61 7.12 8.28
CA ARG A 28 3.61 8.21 8.19
C ARG A 28 3.24 9.22 7.10
N ILE A 29 2.70 8.76 5.97
CA ILE A 29 2.20 9.62 4.89
C ILE A 29 1.01 10.45 5.34
N ARG A 30 0.03 9.84 6.02
CA ARG A 30 -1.11 10.58 6.58
C ARG A 30 -0.64 11.66 7.56
N LEU A 31 0.31 11.34 8.44
CA LEU A 31 0.89 12.32 9.37
C LEU A 31 1.66 13.44 8.64
N GLY A 32 2.42 13.09 7.60
CA GLY A 32 3.10 14.07 6.74
C GLY A 32 2.13 15.02 6.05
N PHE A 33 0.99 14.52 5.57
CA PHE A 33 -0.08 15.32 4.99
C PHE A 33 -0.78 16.20 6.02
N GLU A 34 -1.19 15.65 7.17
CA GLU A 34 -1.82 16.40 8.25
C GLU A 34 -0.90 17.51 8.80
N ALA A 35 0.41 17.33 8.74
CA ALA A 35 1.42 18.32 9.10
C ALA A 35 1.77 19.31 7.97
N GLY A 36 1.20 19.16 6.77
CA GLY A 36 1.45 20.01 5.60
C GLY A 36 2.82 19.81 4.93
N THR A 37 3.54 18.75 5.28
CA THR A 37 4.80 18.36 4.63
C THR A 37 4.53 17.65 3.31
N ASP A 38 3.49 16.82 3.26
CA ASP A 38 3.01 16.20 2.03
C ASP A 38 1.88 17.02 1.42
N THR A 39 1.95 17.24 0.11
CA THR A 39 0.93 18.00 -0.64
C THR A 39 0.09 17.11 -1.55
N CYS A 40 0.43 15.82 -1.64
CA CYS A 40 -0.31 14.79 -2.36
C CYS A 40 0.05 13.44 -1.73
N PRO A 41 -0.53 13.08 -0.57
CA PRO A 41 -0.19 11.82 0.11
C PRO A 41 -0.40 10.60 -0.79
N GLU A 42 -1.45 10.64 -1.61
CA GLU A 42 -1.80 9.60 -2.57
C GLU A 42 -0.80 9.45 -3.73
N CYS A 43 0.13 10.40 -3.91
CA CYS A 43 1.18 10.35 -4.94
C CYS A 43 2.43 9.52 -4.54
N THR A 44 2.41 8.84 -3.38
CA THR A 44 3.53 8.02 -2.93
C THR A 44 3.57 6.69 -3.70
N ILE A 45 4.37 6.65 -4.77
CA ILE A 45 4.28 5.63 -5.81
C ILE A 45 5.64 5.00 -6.13
N GLN A 46 5.60 3.68 -6.36
CA GLN A 46 6.69 2.91 -6.94
C GLN A 46 6.38 2.59 -8.41
N GLU A 47 7.12 3.24 -9.31
CA GLU A 47 6.97 3.06 -10.75
C GLU A 47 8.26 3.41 -11.52
N PRO A 48 8.47 2.83 -12.72
CA PRO A 48 7.73 1.71 -13.30
C PRO A 48 8.17 0.36 -12.70
N VAL A 49 7.21 -0.53 -12.40
CA VAL A 49 7.45 -1.89 -11.90
C VAL A 49 6.48 -2.91 -12.50
N SER A 50 6.67 -4.20 -12.22
CA SER A 50 5.74 -5.26 -12.61
C SER A 50 4.91 -5.68 -11.38
N PRO A 51 3.76 -5.03 -11.11
CA PRO A 51 2.95 -5.32 -9.92
C PRO A 51 2.03 -6.54 -10.07
N TRP A 52 1.90 -7.07 -11.29
CA TRP A 52 0.93 -8.09 -11.64
C TRP A 52 1.49 -9.02 -12.74
N PRO A 53 1.16 -10.32 -12.74
CA PRO A 53 0.38 -11.05 -11.73
C PRO A 53 1.18 -11.45 -10.49
N ASP A 54 2.51 -11.38 -10.54
CA ASP A 54 3.37 -11.69 -9.39
C ASP A 54 3.42 -10.47 -8.46
N LEU A 55 2.78 -10.59 -7.30
CA LEU A 55 2.57 -9.46 -6.39
C LEU A 55 3.84 -9.05 -5.64
N ASP A 56 4.81 -9.96 -5.53
CA ASP A 56 5.97 -9.84 -4.65
C ASP A 56 7.29 -9.72 -5.45
N ALA A 57 7.29 -10.08 -6.75
CA ALA A 57 8.51 -10.05 -7.58
C ALA A 57 9.18 -8.68 -7.76
N ALA A 58 8.44 -7.58 -7.62
CA ALA A 58 8.97 -6.24 -7.84
C ALA A 58 9.78 -5.74 -6.63
N ALA A 59 11.10 -5.61 -6.80
CA ALA A 59 11.97 -4.99 -5.80
C ALA A 59 11.52 -3.56 -5.46
N VAL A 60 11.50 -3.22 -4.17
CA VAL A 60 10.97 -1.94 -3.66
C VAL A 60 11.88 -0.74 -3.88
N GLY A 61 13.18 -0.98 -4.07
CA GLY A 61 14.17 0.06 -4.32
C GLY A 61 14.09 1.20 -3.30
N ARG A 62 14.03 2.45 -3.78
CA ARG A 62 13.96 3.63 -2.90
C ARG A 62 12.67 3.70 -2.09
N ASN A 63 11.56 3.14 -2.60
CA ASN A 63 10.27 3.24 -1.90
C ASN A 63 10.31 2.50 -0.57
N GLY A 64 10.97 1.33 -0.51
CA GLY A 64 10.98 0.51 0.70
C GLY A 64 9.57 0.18 1.22
N PRO A 65 9.45 -0.34 2.45
CA PRO A 65 8.17 -0.69 3.05
C PRO A 65 7.33 0.50 3.54
N CYS A 66 7.86 1.72 3.51
CA CYS A 66 7.14 2.92 3.98
C CYS A 66 6.81 3.94 2.88
N GLY A 67 7.37 3.79 1.69
CA GLY A 67 7.14 4.66 0.54
C GLY A 67 8.10 5.85 0.41
N TYR A 68 8.30 6.30 -0.83
CA TYR A 68 8.99 7.54 -1.18
C TYR A 68 8.08 8.42 -2.03
N ASN A 69 7.76 9.63 -1.55
CA ASN A 69 6.93 10.56 -2.29
C ASN A 69 7.77 11.53 -3.12
N ALA A 70 7.85 11.30 -4.43
CA ALA A 70 8.61 12.13 -5.35
C ALA A 70 8.06 13.56 -5.47
N ARG A 71 6.75 13.79 -5.22
CA ARG A 71 6.12 15.12 -5.30
C ARG A 71 6.77 16.11 -4.35
N VAL A 72 7.06 15.65 -3.13
CA VAL A 72 7.61 16.46 -2.04
C VAL A 72 9.03 16.06 -1.66
N SER A 73 9.61 15.06 -2.36
CA SER A 73 10.93 14.49 -2.10
C SER A 73 11.10 13.98 -0.66
N VAL A 74 10.06 13.34 -0.13
CA VAL A 74 10.04 12.81 1.24
C VAL A 74 10.21 11.29 1.22
N ASP A 75 11.13 10.79 2.04
CA ASP A 75 11.36 9.37 2.27
C ASP A 75 10.76 8.97 3.62
N TYR A 76 9.65 8.23 3.59
CA TYR A 76 8.92 7.85 4.81
C TYR A 76 9.55 6.66 5.53
N ASN A 77 10.60 6.06 4.99
CA ASN A 77 11.35 4.99 5.65
C ASN A 77 12.18 5.51 6.83
N GLN A 78 12.40 6.83 6.92
CA GLN A 78 13.05 7.49 8.04
C GLN A 78 12.03 8.33 8.83
N PRO A 79 12.07 8.35 10.17
CA PRO A 79 11.29 9.30 10.96
C PRO A 79 11.57 10.75 10.53
N GLY A 80 10.50 11.51 10.30
CA GLY A 80 10.58 12.91 9.89
C GLY A 80 10.15 13.84 11.03
N ALA A 81 9.90 15.11 10.75
CA ALA A 81 9.51 16.07 11.80
C ALA A 81 8.19 15.70 12.51
N SER A 82 7.28 15.00 11.84
CA SER A 82 5.90 14.76 12.30
C SER A 82 5.48 13.28 12.33
N TRP A 83 6.39 12.34 12.05
CA TRP A 83 6.08 10.91 11.96
C TRP A 83 7.27 10.06 12.40
N GLY A 84 7.02 8.79 12.75
CA GLY A 84 8.09 7.82 13.03
C GLY A 84 8.66 7.83 14.45
N HIS A 85 8.31 8.83 15.28
CA HIS A 85 8.89 8.97 16.63
C HIS A 85 8.20 8.12 17.71
N GLU A 86 6.90 7.89 17.55
CA GLU A 86 6.09 7.17 18.53
C GLU A 86 5.01 6.36 17.81
N PRO A 87 4.57 5.22 18.37
CA PRO A 87 3.39 4.51 17.91
C PRO A 87 2.14 5.39 17.89
N VAL A 88 1.38 5.37 16.81
CA VAL A 88 0.10 6.10 16.69
C VAL A 88 -1.06 5.35 17.35
N VAL A 89 -0.88 4.06 17.62
CA VAL A 89 -1.88 3.17 18.21
C VAL A 89 -1.18 2.01 18.94
N THR A 90 -1.86 1.46 19.94
CA THR A 90 -1.45 0.23 20.63
C THR A 90 -2.51 -0.84 20.41
N TYR A 91 -2.07 -2.03 20.02
CA TYR A 91 -2.90 -3.22 19.86
C TYR A 91 -2.47 -4.32 20.84
N THR A 92 -3.37 -5.27 21.07
CA THR A 92 -3.07 -6.52 21.77
C THR A 92 -2.64 -7.57 20.74
N ALA A 93 -1.67 -8.43 21.10
CA ALA A 93 -1.29 -9.58 20.31
C ALA A 93 -2.52 -10.46 20.03
N GLY A 94 -2.70 -10.90 18.77
CA GLY A 94 -3.85 -11.68 18.34
C GLY A 94 -5.16 -10.89 18.14
N GLU A 95 -5.18 -9.57 18.43
CA GLU A 95 -6.36 -8.72 18.28
C GLU A 95 -6.80 -8.62 16.82
N VAL A 96 -8.10 -8.70 16.57
CA VAL A 96 -8.68 -8.38 15.25
C VAL A 96 -9.04 -6.91 15.22
N VAL A 97 -8.43 -6.16 14.29
CA VAL A 97 -8.54 -4.70 14.21
C VAL A 97 -8.98 -4.25 12.83
N GLU A 98 -9.61 -3.08 12.76
CA GLU A 98 -9.94 -2.41 11.50
C GLU A 98 -8.70 -1.71 10.93
N VAL A 99 -8.53 -1.84 9.62
CA VAL A 99 -7.56 -1.09 8.83
C VAL A 99 -8.25 -0.48 7.64
N GLN A 100 -7.79 0.71 7.25
CA GLN A 100 -8.38 1.48 6.17
C GLN A 100 -7.30 2.17 5.36
N TRP A 101 -7.44 2.13 4.04
CA TRP A 101 -6.71 3.00 3.13
C TRP A 101 -7.69 3.86 2.32
N CYS A 102 -7.17 4.92 1.72
CA CYS A 102 -7.93 5.88 0.94
C CYS A 102 -7.51 5.81 -0.51
N VAL A 103 -8.46 5.61 -1.42
CA VAL A 103 -8.23 5.64 -2.87
C VAL A 103 -8.79 6.92 -3.48
N ASP A 104 -8.02 7.61 -4.31
CA ASP A 104 -8.47 8.80 -5.02
C ASP A 104 -9.44 8.44 -6.13
N HIS A 105 -10.47 9.27 -6.32
CA HIS A 105 -11.50 9.07 -7.35
C HIS A 105 -10.93 8.89 -8.77
N ASN A 106 -9.88 9.64 -9.12
CA ASN A 106 -9.24 9.56 -10.45
C ASN A 106 -8.13 8.49 -10.51
N GLY A 107 -7.78 7.88 -9.39
CA GLY A 107 -6.66 6.96 -9.24
C GLY A 107 -7.04 5.55 -8.80
N ASP A 108 -8.30 5.14 -8.93
CA ASP A 108 -8.73 3.77 -8.62
C ASP A 108 -8.34 2.81 -9.75
N HIS A 109 -7.42 1.90 -9.45
CA HIS A 109 -6.80 0.97 -10.39
C HIS A 109 -7.17 -0.51 -10.20
N GLY A 110 -8.08 -0.81 -9.27
CA GLY A 110 -8.37 -2.20 -8.89
C GLY A 110 -7.12 -2.92 -8.36
N GLY A 111 -7.06 -4.23 -8.56
CA GLY A 111 -5.93 -5.07 -8.13
C GLY A 111 -6.07 -5.61 -6.71
N MET A 112 -4.94 -5.75 -6.02
CA MET A 112 -4.86 -6.45 -4.73
C MET A 112 -3.99 -5.68 -3.73
N PHE A 113 -4.34 -5.79 -2.46
CA PHE A 113 -3.63 -5.09 -1.39
C PHE A 113 -3.49 -5.96 -0.14
N ALA A 114 -2.50 -5.63 0.69
CA ALA A 114 -2.13 -6.39 1.88
C ALA A 114 -1.59 -5.50 2.99
N TYR A 115 -1.60 -6.06 4.20
CA TYR A 115 -1.03 -5.47 5.40
C TYR A 115 -0.06 -6.45 6.04
N ARG A 116 1.03 -5.93 6.58
CA ARG A 116 2.21 -6.73 6.93
C ARG A 116 2.88 -6.20 8.18
N VAL A 117 3.44 -7.09 8.99
CA VAL A 117 4.26 -6.74 10.17
C VAL A 117 5.53 -7.58 10.15
N CYS A 118 6.67 -6.94 9.91
CA CYS A 118 7.97 -7.58 10.08
C CYS A 118 8.22 -7.86 11.57
N GLN A 119 8.46 -9.13 11.91
CA GLN A 119 8.71 -9.58 13.29
C GLN A 119 10.21 -9.64 13.64
N ASN A 120 11.06 -9.03 12.80
CA ASN A 120 12.48 -8.83 13.08
C ASN A 120 12.73 -7.38 13.52
N GLN A 121 12.77 -7.16 14.84
CA GLN A 121 12.93 -5.82 15.41
C GLN A 121 14.25 -5.15 14.99
N GLU A 122 15.36 -5.88 14.86
CA GLU A 122 16.64 -5.28 14.45
C GLU A 122 16.59 -4.69 13.03
N LEU A 123 15.80 -5.30 12.13
CA LEU A 123 15.55 -4.72 10.81
C LEU A 123 14.63 -3.50 10.91
N VAL A 124 13.55 -3.59 11.69
CA VAL A 124 12.60 -2.50 11.87
C VAL A 124 13.24 -1.28 12.54
N ASP A 125 14.13 -1.46 13.51
CA ASP A 125 14.79 -0.38 14.25
C ASP A 125 15.54 0.60 13.33
N LYS A 126 16.05 0.13 12.18
CA LYS A 126 16.68 1.00 11.16
C LYS A 126 15.71 2.02 10.57
N PHE A 127 14.41 1.73 10.57
CA PHE A 127 13.34 2.59 10.09
C PHE A 127 12.74 3.46 11.20
N LEU A 128 13.23 3.31 12.44
CA LEU A 128 12.79 4.05 13.62
C LEU A 128 13.86 5.05 14.11
N ASP A 129 15.05 5.05 13.52
CA ASP A 129 16.13 5.98 13.87
C ASP A 129 16.02 7.27 13.02
N PRO A 130 15.75 8.44 13.63
CA PRO A 130 15.68 9.71 12.90
C PRO A 130 17.03 10.14 12.32
N GLU A 131 18.15 9.62 12.80
CA GLU A 131 19.50 9.96 12.33
C GLU A 131 20.03 8.97 11.27
N TYR A 132 19.24 7.95 10.91
CA TYR A 132 19.62 6.93 9.94
C TYR A 132 18.60 6.80 8.81
N LEU A 133 19.08 6.86 7.57
CA LEU A 133 18.26 6.56 6.38
C LEU A 133 18.62 5.15 5.88
N PRO A 134 17.69 4.18 5.94
CA PRO A 134 17.94 2.83 5.43
C PRO A 134 18.41 2.81 3.98
N THR A 135 19.39 1.96 3.67
CA THR A 135 19.85 1.76 2.29
C THR A 135 18.80 1.01 1.47
N ASN A 136 18.97 0.96 0.14
CA ASN A 136 18.08 0.17 -0.70
C ASN A 136 18.16 -1.34 -0.39
N GLU A 137 19.34 -1.86 -0.03
CA GLU A 137 19.46 -3.26 0.39
C GLU A 137 18.72 -3.53 1.70
N GLU A 138 18.76 -2.60 2.65
CA GLU A 138 18.04 -2.72 3.92
C GLU A 138 16.54 -2.56 3.74
N LYS A 139 16.12 -1.67 2.83
CA LYS A 139 14.72 -1.54 2.40
C LYS A 139 14.21 -2.84 1.77
N GLN A 140 14.99 -3.49 0.93
CA GLN A 140 14.61 -4.79 0.37
C GLN A 140 14.58 -5.88 1.44
N ALA A 141 15.60 -5.96 2.31
CA ALA A 141 15.62 -6.94 3.38
C ALA A 141 14.45 -6.77 4.37
N ALA A 142 14.04 -5.51 4.64
CA ALA A 142 12.86 -5.24 5.42
C ALA A 142 11.58 -5.63 4.68
N GLU A 143 11.48 -5.33 3.38
CA GLU A 143 10.36 -5.76 2.55
C GLU A 143 10.19 -7.28 2.56
N ASP A 144 11.27 -8.04 2.37
CA ASP A 144 11.24 -9.51 2.44
C ASP A 144 10.71 -9.98 3.82
N CYS A 145 11.10 -9.33 4.91
CA CYS A 145 10.56 -9.59 6.24
C CYS A 145 9.08 -9.23 6.39
N PHE A 146 8.61 -8.16 5.72
CA PHE A 146 7.18 -7.82 5.67
C PHE A 146 6.39 -8.82 4.83
N GLU A 147 6.95 -9.36 3.75
CA GLU A 147 6.33 -10.43 2.96
C GLU A 147 6.16 -11.71 3.79
N GLU A 148 7.17 -12.10 4.58
CA GLU A 148 7.06 -13.17 5.57
C GLU A 148 6.03 -12.86 6.68
N GLY A 149 5.88 -11.58 7.00
CA GLY A 149 4.96 -11.03 8.00
C GLY A 149 3.58 -10.65 7.48
N LEU A 150 3.13 -11.24 6.37
CA LEU A 150 1.80 -11.00 5.79
C LEU A 150 0.69 -11.32 6.79
N LEU A 151 -0.26 -10.39 6.93
CA LEU A 151 -1.46 -10.58 7.74
C LEU A 151 -2.58 -11.12 6.84
N ASP A 152 -2.75 -12.44 6.86
CA ASP A 152 -3.66 -13.18 6.00
C ASP A 152 -5.13 -12.74 6.23
N CYS A 153 -5.85 -12.43 5.14
CA CYS A 153 -7.27 -12.12 5.19
C CYS A 153 -8.08 -13.21 5.92
N ASN A 154 -7.71 -14.48 5.74
CA ASN A 154 -8.40 -15.66 6.26
C ASN A 154 -8.21 -15.86 7.77
N ASP A 155 -7.28 -15.12 8.42
CA ASP A 155 -7.09 -15.18 9.87
C ASP A 155 -8.22 -14.49 10.66
N VAL A 156 -9.10 -13.75 9.98
CA VAL A 156 -10.25 -13.08 10.60
C VAL A 156 -11.53 -13.89 10.39
N GLU A 157 -12.05 -14.45 11.48
CA GLU A 157 -13.29 -15.23 11.45
C GLU A 157 -14.47 -14.42 10.87
N GLY A 158 -15.15 -15.01 9.89
CA GLY A 158 -16.32 -14.42 9.22
C GLY A 158 -16.00 -13.30 8.22
N GLN A 159 -14.73 -13.00 7.96
CA GLN A 159 -14.34 -12.13 6.85
C GLN A 159 -14.39 -12.89 5.52
N ALA A 160 -14.93 -12.26 4.48
CA ALA A 160 -14.88 -12.79 3.12
C ALA A 160 -13.52 -12.44 2.48
N CYS A 161 -12.84 -13.47 1.98
CA CYS A 161 -11.51 -13.40 1.38
C CYS A 161 -11.56 -14.03 -0.01
N ASP A 162 -11.94 -13.21 -0.99
CA ASP A 162 -12.17 -13.63 -2.37
C ASP A 162 -10.89 -13.57 -3.20
N TYR A 163 -10.83 -14.40 -4.25
CA TYR A 163 -9.81 -14.27 -5.29
C TYR A 163 -10.11 -13.06 -6.16
N SER A 164 -9.05 -12.45 -6.71
CA SER A 164 -9.23 -11.30 -7.59
C SER A 164 -9.98 -11.69 -8.87
N PRO A 165 -11.03 -10.94 -9.26
CA PRO A 165 -11.72 -11.15 -10.53
C PRO A 165 -10.86 -10.78 -11.75
N ASP A 166 -9.74 -10.09 -11.52
CA ASP A 166 -8.77 -9.71 -12.54
C ASP A 166 -7.59 -10.71 -12.63
N CYS A 167 -7.68 -11.84 -11.92
CA CYS A 167 -6.72 -12.94 -11.93
C CYS A 167 -7.36 -14.27 -12.38
N ASN A 168 -6.61 -15.16 -13.01
CA ASN A 168 -7.07 -16.51 -13.37
C ASN A 168 -6.41 -17.58 -12.50
N GLU A 169 -7.11 -18.69 -12.30
CA GLU A 169 -6.58 -19.85 -11.60
C GLU A 169 -5.24 -20.33 -12.22
N GLY A 170 -4.23 -20.47 -11.36
CA GLY A 170 -2.88 -20.86 -11.74
C GLY A 170 -1.90 -19.69 -11.96
N GLU A 171 -2.38 -18.44 -12.00
CA GLU A 171 -1.51 -17.26 -11.97
C GLU A 171 -1.01 -16.94 -10.56
N ALA A 172 0.10 -16.21 -10.44
CA ALA A 172 0.69 -15.87 -9.14
C ALA A 172 -0.22 -15.00 -8.25
N CYS A 173 -1.11 -14.20 -8.86
CA CYS A 173 -2.12 -13.41 -8.17
C CYS A 173 -3.30 -14.25 -7.63
N TRP A 174 -3.39 -15.54 -7.97
CA TRP A 174 -4.53 -16.40 -7.60
C TRP A 174 -4.36 -16.91 -6.16
N ARG A 175 -4.45 -15.97 -5.24
CA ARG A 175 -4.32 -16.13 -3.79
C ARG A 175 -5.34 -15.23 -3.10
N ASN A 176 -5.74 -15.61 -1.89
CA ASN A 176 -6.76 -14.91 -1.10
C ASN A 176 -6.31 -14.62 0.34
N ASP A 177 -5.02 -14.78 0.60
CA ASP A 177 -4.34 -14.23 1.78
C ASP A 177 -4.19 -12.71 1.67
N TRP A 178 -3.97 -12.21 0.46
CA TRP A 178 -4.15 -10.81 0.09
C TRP A 178 -5.63 -10.46 -0.05
N PHE A 179 -5.95 -9.18 0.17
CA PHE A 179 -7.25 -8.62 -0.17
C PHE A 179 -7.31 -8.26 -1.65
N THR A 180 -8.50 -8.33 -2.23
CA THR A 180 -8.73 -7.87 -3.60
C THR A 180 -9.75 -6.74 -3.63
N CYS A 181 -9.54 -5.80 -4.55
CA CYS A 181 -10.55 -4.86 -4.98
C CYS A 181 -11.61 -5.57 -5.84
N ASN A 182 -12.75 -4.92 -6.07
CA ASN A 182 -13.72 -5.44 -7.03
C ASN A 182 -13.17 -5.32 -8.46
N ALA A 183 -13.80 -6.02 -9.40
CA ALA A 183 -13.39 -6.03 -10.80
C ALA A 183 -13.24 -4.61 -11.35
N PHE A 184 -12.09 -4.35 -11.97
CA PHE A 184 -11.76 -3.01 -12.45
C PHE A 184 -12.76 -2.49 -13.50
N GLN A 185 -13.25 -3.38 -14.37
CA GLN A 185 -14.19 -3.10 -15.46
C GLN A 185 -15.67 -3.30 -15.09
N SER A 186 -16.01 -3.40 -13.79
CA SER A 186 -17.42 -3.59 -13.38
C SER A 186 -18.28 -2.36 -13.69
N ASP A 187 -19.55 -2.59 -14.09
CA ASP A 187 -20.54 -1.53 -14.32
C ASP A 187 -21.04 -0.87 -13.02
N SER A 188 -20.86 -1.53 -11.87
CA SER A 188 -21.25 -1.02 -10.55
C SER A 188 -20.27 -1.50 -9.48
N ASN A 189 -20.05 -0.70 -8.43
CA ASN A 189 -19.08 -0.99 -7.37
C ASN A 189 -17.71 -1.42 -7.94
N ARG A 190 -17.22 -0.72 -8.96
CA ARG A 190 -15.96 -1.04 -9.64
C ARG A 190 -14.74 -0.77 -8.77
N GLY A 191 -13.66 -1.47 -9.05
CA GLY A 191 -12.35 -1.18 -8.48
C GLY A 191 -12.33 -1.23 -6.95
N CYS A 192 -11.44 -0.45 -6.36
CA CYS A 192 -11.21 -0.43 -4.93
C CYS A 192 -12.26 0.39 -4.18
N GLN A 193 -12.79 1.48 -4.75
CA GLN A 193 -13.86 2.25 -4.10
C GLN A 193 -15.15 1.43 -3.90
N GLY A 194 -15.37 0.42 -4.75
CA GLY A 194 -16.51 -0.49 -4.64
C GLY A 194 -16.46 -1.46 -3.46
N VAL A 195 -15.32 -1.60 -2.77
CA VAL A 195 -15.18 -2.49 -1.61
C VAL A 195 -16.05 -2.03 -0.46
N ASP A 196 -15.97 -0.74 -0.11
CA ASP A 196 -16.82 -0.13 0.92
C ASP A 196 -18.14 0.39 0.34
N GLY A 197 -18.14 0.79 -0.95
CA GLY A 197 -19.26 1.53 -1.53
C GLY A 197 -19.50 2.86 -0.81
N SER A 198 -18.43 3.46 -0.29
CA SER A 198 -18.47 4.67 0.53
C SER A 198 -18.84 5.92 -0.29
N GLU A 199 -19.26 6.97 0.41
CA GLU A 199 -19.54 8.26 -0.23
C GLU A 199 -18.24 8.92 -0.74
N PHE A 200 -18.36 9.69 -1.82
CA PHE A 200 -17.26 10.51 -2.33
C PHE A 200 -16.77 11.50 -1.27
N GLY A 201 -15.46 11.56 -1.05
CA GLY A 201 -14.84 12.41 -0.04
C GLY A 201 -14.90 11.83 1.38
N SER A 202 -15.21 10.53 1.52
CA SER A 202 -15.18 9.82 2.81
C SER A 202 -13.79 9.76 3.45
N CYS A 203 -12.74 9.92 2.64
CA CYS A 203 -11.38 10.17 3.12
C CYS A 203 -10.67 11.18 2.21
N ALA A 204 -9.59 11.78 2.73
CA ALA A 204 -8.92 12.89 2.07
C ALA A 204 -7.88 12.41 1.04
N THR A 205 -8.06 12.81 -0.21
CA THR A 205 -7.01 12.89 -1.24
C THR A 205 -7.03 14.30 -1.84
N THR A 206 -5.95 14.70 -2.49
CA THR A 206 -5.77 16.07 -2.98
C THR A 206 -6.11 16.25 -4.46
N ILE A 207 -6.04 15.18 -5.25
CA ILE A 207 -6.29 15.23 -6.69
C ILE A 207 -7.78 15.34 -7.01
N ALA A 208 -8.61 14.43 -6.49
CA ALA A 208 -10.01 14.36 -6.87
C ALA A 208 -10.97 13.98 -5.73
N GLY A 209 -10.53 13.89 -4.48
CA GLY A 209 -11.35 13.40 -3.37
C GLY A 209 -11.34 11.87 -3.30
N GLY A 210 -11.42 11.33 -2.08
CA GLY A 210 -11.13 9.93 -1.82
C GLY A 210 -12.33 9.08 -1.39
N TYR A 211 -12.16 7.78 -1.50
CA TYR A 211 -13.04 6.74 -0.98
C TYR A 211 -12.30 5.85 0.01
N THR A 212 -12.94 5.53 1.12
CA THR A 212 -12.40 4.54 2.05
C THR A 212 -12.42 3.16 1.43
N VAL A 213 -11.40 2.37 1.77
CA VAL A 213 -11.34 0.93 1.54
C VAL A 213 -10.95 0.27 2.86
N THR A 214 -11.89 -0.47 3.45
CA THR A 214 -11.83 -0.92 4.85
C THR A 214 -11.84 -2.44 4.93
N LYS A 215 -10.95 -2.99 5.75
CA LYS A 215 -10.84 -4.43 6.04
C LYS A 215 -10.52 -4.65 7.51
N ARG A 216 -10.54 -5.91 7.93
CA ARG A 216 -10.03 -6.32 9.24
C ARG A 216 -8.82 -7.22 9.06
N ILE A 217 -7.87 -7.10 9.97
CA ILE A 217 -6.66 -7.92 10.05
C ILE A 217 -6.53 -8.47 11.46
N LYS A 218 -5.86 -9.61 11.61
CA LYS A 218 -5.46 -10.13 12.91
C LYS A 218 -4.02 -9.70 13.19
N ILE A 219 -3.79 -8.98 14.28
CA ILE A 219 -2.46 -8.60 14.77
C ILE A 219 -1.69 -9.87 15.16
N PRO A 220 -0.40 -10.00 14.80
CA PRO A 220 0.36 -11.22 15.10
C PRO A 220 0.53 -11.44 16.60
N GLU A 221 0.82 -12.69 16.98
CA GLU A 221 1.24 -13.08 18.33
C GLU A 221 2.69 -12.63 18.60
N TYR A 222 2.94 -11.33 18.48
CA TYR A 222 4.25 -10.68 18.56
C TYR A 222 4.14 -9.43 19.44
N VAL A 223 5.18 -9.11 20.19
CA VAL A 223 5.21 -7.96 21.11
C VAL A 223 6.32 -7.02 20.70
N SER A 224 5.99 -5.73 20.55
CA SER A 224 6.96 -4.67 20.34
C SER A 224 6.44 -3.35 20.86
N ASN A 225 7.31 -2.61 21.57
CA ASN A 225 7.00 -1.27 22.06
C ASN A 225 6.84 -0.26 20.91
N HIS A 226 7.48 -0.51 19.77
CA HIS A 226 7.41 0.30 18.55
C HIS A 226 7.84 -0.57 17.37
N THR A 227 6.88 -0.92 16.52
CA THR A 227 7.11 -1.62 15.24
C THR A 227 6.29 -0.94 14.14
N LEU A 228 6.29 -1.51 12.94
CA LEU A 228 5.63 -0.97 11.76
C LEU A 228 4.56 -1.93 11.24
N LEU A 229 3.41 -1.37 10.88
CA LEU A 229 2.42 -1.98 10.02
C LEU A 229 2.60 -1.41 8.61
N SER A 230 3.01 -2.24 7.65
CA SER A 230 3.18 -1.82 6.26
C SER A 230 1.98 -2.22 5.41
N PHE A 231 1.45 -1.25 4.67
CA PHE A 231 0.42 -1.41 3.63
C PHE A 231 1.08 -1.47 2.27
N ARG A 232 0.61 -2.40 1.43
CA ARG A 232 1.01 -2.51 0.02
C ARG A 232 -0.22 -2.71 -0.86
N TRP A 233 -0.31 -1.93 -1.93
CA TRP A 233 -1.33 -2.09 -2.97
C TRP A 233 -0.66 -2.21 -4.33
N ASN A 234 -0.92 -3.33 -4.99
CA ASN A 234 -0.49 -3.62 -6.35
C ASN A 234 -1.62 -3.30 -7.32
N SER A 235 -1.34 -2.39 -8.26
CA SER A 235 -2.27 -2.03 -9.33
C SER A 235 -2.43 -3.19 -10.31
N PHE A 236 -3.68 -3.49 -10.68
CA PHE A 236 -3.95 -4.35 -11.83
C PHE A 236 -3.82 -3.57 -13.15
N GLN A 237 -4.36 -2.35 -13.19
CA GLN A 237 -4.47 -1.56 -14.41
C GLN A 237 -3.11 -1.05 -14.94
N THR A 238 -2.17 -0.76 -14.05
CA THR A 238 -0.95 0.01 -14.34
C THR A 238 0.29 -0.61 -13.70
N ALA A 239 1.47 -0.21 -14.17
CA ALA A 239 2.78 -0.69 -13.73
C ALA A 239 3.25 -0.06 -12.39
N GLN A 240 2.37 -0.08 -11.38
CA GLN A 240 2.47 0.76 -10.18
C GLN A 240 2.18 -0.01 -8.88
N ILE A 241 2.92 0.32 -7.82
CA ILE A 241 2.70 -0.15 -6.45
C ILE A 241 2.65 1.05 -5.50
N TYR A 242 1.76 1.00 -4.51
CA TYR A 242 1.64 1.98 -3.43
C TYR A 242 2.03 1.31 -2.13
N VAL A 243 3.10 1.80 -1.50
CA VAL A 243 3.63 1.21 -0.26
C VAL A 243 3.71 2.29 0.81
N ASN A 244 3.14 2.02 1.98
CA ASN A 244 3.11 2.95 3.11
C ASN A 244 3.34 2.19 4.42
N CYS A 245 3.65 2.88 5.50
CA CYS A 245 3.69 2.25 6.82
C CYS A 245 3.13 3.15 7.93
N ALA A 246 2.71 2.53 9.03
CA ALA A 246 2.26 3.17 10.26
C ALA A 246 3.05 2.63 11.45
N ASP A 247 3.44 3.53 12.36
CA ASP A 247 4.11 3.20 13.61
C ASP A 247 3.09 2.66 14.63
N ILE A 248 3.26 1.43 15.09
CA ILE A 248 2.31 0.76 15.99
C ILE A 248 3.05 0.15 17.19
N ARG A 249 2.30 -0.10 18.27
CA ARG A 249 2.73 -0.88 19.42
C ARG A 249 1.89 -2.13 19.52
N ILE A 250 2.51 -3.25 19.86
CA ILE A 250 1.79 -4.50 20.13
C ILE A 250 2.19 -4.98 21.52
N THR A 251 1.20 -5.15 22.40
CA THR A 251 1.38 -5.65 23.77
C THR A 251 0.74 -7.03 23.93
N LEU A 252 1.05 -7.71 25.04
CA LEU A 252 0.32 -8.92 25.46
C LEU A 252 -1.12 -8.61 25.86
#